data_AF-A0A1Y6CTV0-F1
#
_entry.id   AF-A0A1Y6CTV0-F1
#
_cell.length_a   1.000
_cell.length_b   1.000
_cell.length_c   1.000
_cell.angle_alpha   90.00
_cell.angle_beta   90.00
_cell.angle_gamma   90.00
#
_symmetry.space_group_name_H-M   'P 1'
#
loop_
_entity.id
_entity.type
_entity.pdbx_description
1 polymer ?
#
loop_
_entity_poly.entity_id
_entity_poly.type
_entity_poly.pdbx_seq_one_letter_code
_entity_poly.pdbx_strand_id
1 'polypeptide(L)'
;MKKRDLPEVHVEAWRKSGLSQAEYCRQRGVNPKTFSGWVKREPAAGGLAGLGLIPVRVAPAPVAAEEGPALVLRLAPGVRLDIPATVPARWVAELLRGLA
;
A
#
# COMPACT_ATOMS: atom_id res chain seq x y z
N MET A 1 -47.67 9.09 -12.67
CA MET A 1 -46.26 8.95 -13.11
C MET A 1 -45.42 8.57 -11.89
N LYS A 2 -44.98 7.32 -11.76
CA LYS A 2 -44.11 6.89 -10.65
C LYS A 2 -42.71 7.49 -10.88
N LYS A 3 -42.29 8.44 -10.04
CA LYS A 3 -40.91 8.94 -10.04
C LYS A 3 -39.99 7.72 -9.86
N ARG A 4 -39.19 7.42 -10.88
CA ARG A 4 -38.17 6.39 -10.78
C ARG A 4 -37.01 7.05 -10.05
N ASP A 5 -36.85 6.73 -8.78
CA ASP A 5 -35.67 7.17 -8.04
C ASP A 5 -34.43 6.52 -8.67
N LEU A 6 -33.42 7.34 -8.95
CA LEU A 6 -32.22 6.90 -9.65
C LEU A 6 -31.36 6.04 -8.72
N PRO A 7 -30.98 4.81 -9.12
CA PRO A 7 -30.15 3.91 -8.32
C PRO A 7 -28.87 4.56 -7.77
N GLU A 8 -28.19 5.34 -8.62
CA GLU A 8 -26.91 6.01 -8.34
C GLU A 8 -27.05 7.00 -7.17
N VAL A 9 -28.11 7.81 -7.16
CA VAL A 9 -28.39 8.79 -6.08
C VAL A 9 -28.61 8.09 -4.75
N HIS A 10 -29.32 6.96 -4.74
CA HIS A 10 -29.57 6.20 -3.52
C HIS A 10 -28.30 5.52 -2.99
N VAL A 11 -27.47 4.97 -3.87
CA VAL A 11 -26.23 4.28 -3.48
C VAL A 11 -25.20 5.29 -2.96
N GLU A 12 -25.06 6.46 -3.61
CA GLU A 12 -24.15 7.52 -3.15
C GLU A 12 -24.60 8.11 -1.80
N ALA A 13 -25.90 8.42 -1.65
CA ALA A 13 -26.45 8.91 -0.40
C ALA A 13 -26.30 7.90 0.75
N TRP A 14 -26.43 6.60 0.46
CA TRP A 14 -26.15 5.55 1.44
C TRP A 14 -24.67 5.52 1.85
N ARG A 15 -23.74 5.52 0.89
CA ARG A 15 -22.29 5.54 1.17
C ARG A 15 -21.87 6.73 2.04
N LYS A 16 -22.43 7.91 1.78
CA LYS A 16 -22.17 9.13 2.58
C LYS A 16 -22.84 9.09 3.97
N SER A 17 -23.93 8.33 4.13
CA SER A 17 -24.65 8.26 5.40
C SER A 17 -23.94 7.47 6.49
N GLY A 18 -23.02 6.55 6.12
CA GLY A 18 -22.37 5.63 7.06
C GLY A 18 -23.30 4.60 7.70
N LEU A 19 -24.58 4.55 7.28
CA LEU A 19 -25.57 3.62 7.82
C LEU A 19 -25.38 2.20 7.29
N SER A 20 -25.85 1.21 8.03
CA SER A 20 -26.03 -0.13 7.47
C SER A 20 -27.06 -0.10 6.34
N GLN A 21 -26.92 -1.01 5.38
CA GLN A 21 -27.85 -1.11 4.25
C GLN A 21 -29.31 -1.28 4.72
N ALA A 22 -29.54 -2.08 5.76
CA ALA A 22 -30.87 -2.34 6.31
C ALA A 22 -31.49 -1.07 6.92
N GLU A 23 -30.71 -0.29 7.67
CA GLU A 23 -31.17 0.97 8.24
C GLU A 23 -31.48 2.01 7.18
N TYR A 24 -30.63 2.12 6.16
CA TYR A 24 -30.86 3.04 5.06
C TYR A 24 -32.15 2.71 4.29
N CYS A 25 -32.36 1.43 3.98
CA CYS A 25 -33.59 0.97 3.31
C CYS A 25 -34.83 1.26 4.16
N ARG A 26 -34.76 1.04 5.48
CA ARG A 26 -35.86 1.34 6.42
C ARG A 26 -36.17 2.84 6.49
N GLN A 27 -35.15 3.70 6.56
CA GLN A 27 -35.33 5.15 6.66
C GLN A 27 -35.85 5.77 5.36
N ARG A 28 -35.39 5.27 4.21
CA ARG A 28 -35.72 5.83 2.88
C ARG A 28 -36.88 5.13 2.17
N GLY A 29 -37.45 4.08 2.78
CA GLY A 29 -38.56 3.33 2.19
C GLY A 29 -38.18 2.55 0.92
N VAL A 30 -36.90 2.24 0.74
CA VAL A 30 -36.40 1.52 -0.44
C VAL A 30 -36.48 0.02 -0.20
N ASN A 31 -36.91 -0.75 -1.19
CA ASN A 31 -36.94 -2.21 -1.09
C ASN A 31 -35.50 -2.77 -0.95
N PRO A 32 -35.19 -3.51 0.13
CA PRO A 32 -33.85 -4.02 0.38
C PRO A 32 -33.30 -4.91 -0.74
N LYS A 33 -34.16 -5.74 -1.36
CA LYS A 33 -33.75 -6.64 -2.47
C LYS A 33 -33.32 -5.84 -3.70
N THR A 34 -34.11 -4.82 -4.05
CA THR A 34 -33.82 -3.94 -5.18
C THR A 34 -32.55 -3.13 -4.92
N PHE A 35 -32.41 -2.59 -3.71
CA PHE A 35 -31.22 -1.83 -3.30
C PHE A 35 -29.95 -2.69 -3.32
N SER A 36 -29.99 -3.93 -2.83
CA SER A 36 -28.86 -4.88 -2.96
C SER A 36 -28.44 -5.08 -4.41
N GLY A 37 -29.42 -5.15 -5.33
CA GLY A 37 -29.15 -5.26 -6.76
C GLY A 37 -28.56 -3.99 -7.39
N TRP A 38 -28.80 -2.81 -6.81
CA TRP A 38 -28.16 -1.56 -7.22
C TRP A 38 -26.73 -1.47 -6.71
N VAL A 39 -26.50 -1.77 -5.43
CA VAL A 39 -25.15 -1.76 -4.81
C VAL A 39 -24.20 -2.73 -5.52
N LYS A 40 -24.68 -3.90 -5.97
CA LYS A 40 -23.87 -4.86 -6.75
C LYS A 40 -23.54 -4.42 -8.17
N ARG A 41 -24.42 -3.60 -8.78
CA ARG A 41 -24.28 -3.14 -10.18
C ARG A 41 -23.48 -1.85 -10.28
N GLU A 42 -23.57 -0.99 -9.27
CA GLU A 42 -22.64 0.12 -9.17
C GLU A 42 -21.23 -0.43 -8.96
N PRO A 43 -20.28 -0.18 -9.88
CA PRO A 43 -18.89 -0.40 -9.54
C PRO A 43 -18.63 0.38 -8.26
N ALA A 44 -17.96 -0.24 -7.29
CA ALA A 44 -17.50 0.53 -6.16
C ALA A 44 -16.82 1.76 -6.73
N ALA A 45 -17.26 2.96 -6.36
CA ALA A 45 -16.53 4.19 -6.66
C ALA A 45 -15.08 4.14 -6.11
N GLY A 46 -14.73 3.07 -5.38
CA GLY A 46 -13.39 2.63 -5.00
C GLY A 46 -12.84 1.44 -5.80
N GLY A 47 -13.20 1.26 -7.08
CA GLY A 47 -12.39 0.46 -8.00
C GLY A 47 -11.02 1.12 -8.12
N LEU A 48 -10.03 0.57 -7.42
CA LEU A 48 -8.65 1.09 -7.31
C LEU A 48 -8.48 2.53 -6.77
N ALA A 49 -9.55 3.29 -6.47
CA ALA A 49 -9.43 4.67 -5.97
C ALA A 49 -8.78 4.79 -4.58
N GLY A 50 -8.51 3.66 -3.90
CA GLY A 50 -7.66 3.57 -2.71
C GLY A 50 -6.39 2.73 -2.89
N LEU A 51 -6.20 2.10 -4.05
CA LEU A 51 -4.99 1.37 -4.45
C LEU A 51 -4.24 2.18 -5.52
N GLY A 52 -4.15 3.49 -5.32
CA GLY A 52 -3.28 4.34 -6.12
C GLY A 52 -1.82 4.00 -5.81
N LEU A 53 -0.99 3.88 -6.84
CA LEU A 53 0.46 3.87 -6.65
C LEU A 53 0.85 5.20 -5.99
N ILE A 54 1.48 5.13 -4.82
CA ILE A 54 2.06 6.32 -4.18
C ILE A 54 3.37 6.63 -4.90
N PRO A 55 3.52 7.80 -5.55
CA PRO A 55 4.78 8.16 -6.18
C PRO A 55 5.86 8.34 -5.11
N VAL A 56 6.79 7.40 -5.03
CA VAL A 56 7.98 7.50 -4.19
C VAL A 56 9.07 8.20 -4.99
N ARG A 57 9.56 9.35 -4.50
CA ARG A 57 10.77 9.96 -5.04
C ARG A 57 11.98 9.19 -4.54
N VAL A 58 12.68 8.52 -5.45
CA VAL A 58 14.01 7.97 -5.17
C VAL A 58 15.00 9.13 -5.29
N ALA A 59 15.42 9.70 -4.15
CA ALA A 59 16.56 10.61 -4.15
C ALA A 59 17.82 9.79 -4.46
N PRO A 60 18.69 10.25 -5.38
CA PRO A 60 20.01 9.65 -5.49
C PRO A 60 20.69 9.76 -4.12
N ALA A 61 21.27 8.65 -3.66
CA ALA A 61 22.04 8.66 -2.43
C ALA A 61 23.06 9.81 -2.53
N PRO A 62 23.20 10.65 -1.49
CA PRO A 62 24.24 11.66 -1.50
C PRO A 62 25.55 10.92 -1.75
N VAL A 63 26.26 11.33 -2.80
CA VAL A 63 27.67 11.01 -2.99
C VAL A 63 28.42 11.66 -1.83
N ALA A 64 28.33 11.03 -0.66
CA ALA A 64 29.13 11.37 0.48
C ALA A 64 30.58 11.18 0.06
N ALA A 65 31.35 12.26 0.19
CA ALA A 65 32.76 12.34 -0.12
C ALA A 65 33.50 11.08 0.38
N GLU A 66 34.23 10.42 -0.53
CA GLU A 66 35.46 9.60 -0.39
C GLU A 66 35.78 8.91 0.98
N GLU A 67 34.78 8.57 1.79
CA GLU A 67 34.87 7.81 3.04
C GLU A 67 33.72 6.80 3.13
N GLY A 68 33.19 6.38 1.99
CA GLY A 68 32.22 5.28 1.91
C GLY A 68 32.85 3.92 2.27
N PRO A 69 32.05 2.91 2.65
CA PRO A 69 32.56 1.56 2.83
C PRO A 69 33.18 1.06 1.52
N ALA A 70 34.47 0.74 1.54
CA ALA A 70 35.18 0.22 0.37
C ALA A 70 34.68 -1.17 -0.04
N LEU A 71 34.08 -1.91 0.89
CA LEU A 71 33.65 -3.29 0.67
C LEU A 71 32.36 -3.60 1.45
N VAL A 72 31.45 -4.36 0.84
CA VAL A 72 30.23 -4.85 1.51
C VAL A 72 30.20 -6.37 1.42
N LEU A 73 30.17 -7.05 2.57
CA LEU A 73 30.00 -8.51 2.66
C LEU A 73 28.54 -8.84 2.95
N ARG A 74 27.98 -9.76 2.18
CA ARG A 74 26.65 -10.33 2.39
C ARG A 74 26.81 -11.79 2.76
N LEU A 75 26.37 -12.15 3.96
CA LEU A 75 26.44 -13.52 4.48
C LEU A 75 25.05 -14.17 4.36
N ALA A 76 24.72 -15.11 5.24
CA ALA A 76 23.39 -15.71 5.34
C ALA A 76 22.26 -14.64 5.33
N PRO A 77 21.03 -15.01 4.93
CA PRO A 77 19.95 -14.05 4.74
C PRO A 77 19.77 -13.12 5.95
N GLY A 78 19.85 -11.82 5.72
CA GLY A 78 19.72 -10.79 6.76
C GLY A 78 21.02 -10.26 7.33
N VAL A 79 22.17 -10.86 7.02
CA VAL A 79 23.48 -10.39 7.51
C VAL A 79 24.22 -9.62 6.42
N ARG A 80 24.48 -8.35 6.69
CA ARG A 80 25.27 -7.46 5.85
C ARG A 80 26.31 -6.75 6.71
N LEU A 81 27.55 -6.73 6.25
CA LEU A 81 28.65 -6.01 6.88
C LEU A 81 29.22 -4.99 5.90
N ASP A 82 29.23 -3.72 6.26
CA ASP A 82 29.87 -2.65 5.50
C ASP A 82 31.27 -2.40 6.10
N ILE A 83 32.32 -2.53 5.26
CA ILE A 83 33.73 -2.44 5.65
C ILE A 83 34.35 -1.17 5.06
N PRO A 84 34.83 -0.24 5.89
CA PRO A 84 35.58 0.93 5.46
C PRO A 84 36.90 0.61 4.76
N ALA A 85 37.36 1.52 3.89
CA ALA A 85 38.66 1.41 3.21
C ALA A 85 39.87 1.34 4.16
N THR A 86 39.70 1.81 5.39
CA THR A 86 40.74 1.86 6.43
C THR A 86 41.02 0.50 7.06
N VAL A 87 40.17 -0.50 6.82
CA VAL A 87 40.33 -1.84 7.42
C VAL A 87 41.40 -2.62 6.65
N PRO A 88 42.44 -3.15 7.33
CA PRO A 88 43.48 -3.92 6.66
C PRO A 88 42.95 -5.21 6.03
N ALA A 89 43.37 -5.51 4.81
CA ALA A 89 42.96 -6.71 4.08
C ALA A 89 43.22 -8.02 4.86
N ARG A 90 44.28 -8.06 5.68
CA ARG A 90 44.59 -9.23 6.54
C ARG A 90 43.47 -9.55 7.54
N TRP A 91 42.85 -8.52 8.10
CA TRP A 91 41.80 -8.68 9.09
C TRP A 91 40.52 -9.20 8.42
N VAL A 92 40.21 -8.70 7.22
CA VAL A 92 39.11 -9.22 6.40
C VAL A 92 39.36 -10.70 6.05
N ALA A 93 40.60 -11.06 5.70
CA ALA A 93 40.95 -12.46 5.42
C ALA A 93 40.80 -13.36 6.66
N GLU A 94 41.18 -12.90 7.86
CA GLU A 94 40.95 -13.62 9.11
C GLU A 94 39.46 -13.79 9.43
N LEU A 95 38.68 -12.73 9.25
CA LEU A 95 37.22 -12.77 9.41
C LEU A 95 36.59 -13.81 8.47
N LEU A 96 36.96 -13.79 7.19
CA LEU A 96 36.44 -14.74 6.19
C LEU A 96 36.83 -16.19 6.51
N ARG A 97 38.03 -16.41 7.05
CA ARG A 97 38.48 -17.75 7.47
C ARG A 97 37.71 -18.27 8.69
N GLY A 98 37.33 -17.40 9.62
CA GLY A 98 36.51 -17.79 10.79
C GLY A 98 35.04 -18.05 10.45
N LEU A 99 34.58 -17.63 9.27
CA LEU A 99 33.22 -17.85 8.78
C LEU A 99 33.09 -19.06 7.85
N ALA A 100 34.20 -19.65 7.41
CA ALA A 100 34.26 -20.86 6.59
C ALA A 100 34.24 -22.13 7.46
#